data_AF-A0A9E0J1S6-F1
#
_entry.id   AF-A0A9E0J1S6-F1
#
_cell.length_a   1.000
_cell.length_b   1.000
_cell.length_c   1.000
_cell.angle_alpha   90.00
_cell.angle_beta   90.00
_cell.angle_gamma   90.00
#
_symmetry.space_group_name_H-M   'P 1'
#
loop_
_entity.id
_entity.type
_entity.pdbx_description
1 polymer ?
#
loop_
_entity_poly.entity_id
_entity_poly.type
_entity_poly.pdbx_seq_one_letter_code
_entity_poly.pdbx_strand_id
1 'polypeptide(L)'
;MNTTTINSSTIPSQPLAHYNPEVEQRVQGWLASGELLAWIPILSQENFPDVPPDVLQFADRYQEAMRWPIHRPEDLLTLPEGITGWLLPADSDDTDVACGVWNGEVYILGVQDKRTGRKQTLLGECFDIATGQADDPEPSAV
;
A
#
# COMPACT_ATOMS: atom_id res chain seq x y z
N MET A 1 29.12 18.37 6.28
CA MET A 1 27.95 18.47 5.38
C MET A 1 27.47 17.05 5.19
N ASN A 2 26.44 16.68 5.95
CA ASN A 2 26.06 15.29 6.14
C ASN A 2 24.81 15.06 5.29
N THR A 3 24.98 14.30 4.22
CA THR A 3 23.93 13.90 3.30
C THR A 3 23.02 12.90 4.03
N THR A 4 21.82 13.33 4.44
CA THR A 4 20.81 12.43 4.98
C THR A 4 20.26 11.60 3.83
N THR A 5 20.84 10.41 3.64
CA THR A 5 20.30 9.36 2.79
C THR A 5 18.90 8.99 3.31
N ILE A 6 17.86 9.35 2.56
CA ILE A 6 16.51 8.83 2.78
C ILE A 6 16.58 7.35 2.42
N ASN A 7 16.79 6.51 3.43
CA ASN A 7 16.73 5.06 3.30
C ASN A 7 15.33 4.71 2.83
N SER A 8 15.21 4.32 1.55
CA SER A 8 14.05 3.63 0.99
C SER A 8 13.76 2.42 1.87
N SER A 9 12.84 2.62 2.81
CA SER A 9 12.52 1.67 3.84
C SER A 9 11.67 0.60 3.18
N THR A 10 12.19 -0.61 3.04
CA THR A 10 11.42 -1.79 2.63
C THR A 10 10.23 -1.91 3.58
N ILE A 11 9.05 -1.54 3.11
CA ILE A 11 7.85 -1.37 3.93
C ILE A 11 7.42 -2.74 4.45
N PRO A 12 7.42 -2.99 5.77
CA PRO A 12 6.73 -4.14 6.34
C PRO A 12 5.23 -3.78 6.43
N SER A 13 4.50 -3.98 5.34
CA SER A 13 3.05 -3.84 5.30
C SER A 13 2.42 -5.06 5.98
N GLN A 14 1.53 -4.87 6.96
CA GLN A 14 0.77 -5.96 7.54
C GLN A 14 -0.72 -5.83 7.19
N PRO A 15 -1.43 -6.92 6.84
CA PRO A 15 -2.88 -6.93 6.74
C PRO A 15 -3.51 -6.36 8.02
N LEU A 16 -4.40 -5.38 7.89
CA LEU A 16 -5.17 -4.86 9.02
C LEU A 16 -5.96 -6.02 9.65
N ALA A 17 -5.64 -6.36 10.90
CA ALA A 17 -6.33 -7.41 11.68
C ALA A 17 -7.79 -7.06 12.04
N HIS A 18 -8.29 -5.90 11.60
CA HIS A 18 -9.66 -5.46 11.79
C HIS A 18 -10.27 -5.08 10.44
N TYR A 19 -11.31 -5.82 10.07
CA TYR A 19 -12.25 -5.45 9.02
C TYR A 19 -12.60 -3.97 9.11
N ASN A 20 -12.33 -3.21 8.05
CA ASN A 20 -12.69 -1.79 7.97
C ASN A 20 -13.88 -1.62 7.01
N PRO A 21 -15.11 -1.43 7.52
CA PRO A 21 -16.31 -1.32 6.69
C PRO A 21 -16.32 -0.09 5.77
N GLU A 22 -15.55 0.95 6.09
CA GLU A 22 -15.46 2.13 5.23
C GLU A 22 -14.61 1.85 3.98
N VAL A 23 -13.55 1.04 4.13
CA VAL A 23 -12.70 0.62 3.01
C VAL A 23 -13.46 -0.32 2.10
N GLU A 24 -14.20 -1.29 2.65
CA GLU A 24 -15.03 -2.21 1.85
C GLU A 24 -16.09 -1.44 1.05
N GLN A 25 -16.82 -0.52 1.69
CA GLN A 25 -17.83 0.29 1.01
C GLN A 25 -17.24 1.15 -0.12
N ARG A 26 -16.02 1.66 0.07
CA ARG A 26 -15.32 2.43 -0.97
C ARG A 26 -14.99 1.56 -2.17
N VAL A 27 -14.45 0.36 -1.94
CA VAL A 27 -14.16 -0.61 -3.02
C VAL A 27 -15.42 -1.04 -3.74
N GLN A 28 -16.51 -1.31 -3.00
CA GLN A 28 -17.80 -1.62 -3.60
C GLN A 28 -18.33 -0.45 -4.43
N GLY A 29 -18.16 0.80 -3.96
CA GLY A 29 -18.53 2.00 -4.71
C GLY A 29 -17.77 2.13 -6.03
N TRP A 30 -16.45 1.89 -5.99
CA TRP A 30 -15.61 1.85 -7.20
C TRP A 30 -16.09 0.79 -8.19
N LEU A 31 -16.28 -0.45 -7.73
CA LEU A 31 -16.76 -1.55 -8.58
C LEU A 31 -18.17 -1.29 -9.14
N ALA A 32 -19.08 -0.75 -8.32
CA ALA A 32 -20.45 -0.44 -8.73
C ALA A 32 -20.54 0.73 -9.72
N SER A 33 -19.59 1.66 -9.67
CA SER A 33 -19.52 2.78 -10.62
C SER A 33 -19.13 2.33 -12.04
N GLY A 34 -18.55 1.13 -12.20
CA GLY A 34 -18.03 0.64 -13.47
C GLY A 34 -16.72 1.33 -13.90
N GLU A 35 -16.10 2.09 -13.00
CA GLU A 35 -14.79 2.70 -13.21
C GLU A 35 -13.70 1.61 -13.32
N LEU A 36 -12.72 1.84 -14.20
CA LEU A 36 -11.58 0.94 -14.34
C LEU A 36 -10.72 1.02 -13.08
N LEU A 37 -10.44 -0.11 -12.44
CA LEU A 37 -9.50 -0.16 -11.33
C LEU A 37 -8.17 -0.72 -11.80
N ALA A 38 -7.11 -0.36 -11.09
CA ALA A 38 -5.78 -0.92 -11.22
C ALA A 38 -5.43 -1.68 -9.94
N TRP A 39 -4.78 -2.83 -10.11
CA TRP A 39 -4.12 -3.54 -9.03
C TRP A 39 -2.61 -3.50 -9.24
N ILE A 40 -1.84 -3.20 -8.20
CA ILE A 40 -0.39 -3.07 -8.26
C ILE A 40 0.23 -3.92 -7.16
N PRO A 41 1.10 -4.90 -7.46
CA PRO A 41 1.70 -5.74 -6.42
C PRO A 41 2.53 -4.90 -5.44
N ILE A 42 2.37 -5.13 -4.13
CA ILE A 42 3.23 -4.53 -3.11
C ILE A 42 4.57 -5.25 -3.15
N LEU A 43 5.65 -4.55 -3.50
CA LEU A 43 6.98 -5.14 -3.58
C LEU A 43 7.65 -5.20 -2.21
N SER A 44 7.31 -6.24 -1.46
CA SER A 44 7.88 -6.51 -0.14
C SER A 44 8.44 -7.92 -0.06
N GLN A 45 9.35 -8.13 0.89
CA GLN A 45 9.87 -9.47 1.22
C GLN A 45 8.77 -10.40 1.76
N GLU A 46 7.67 -9.86 2.28
CA GLU A 46 6.53 -10.68 2.75
C GLU A 46 5.76 -11.28 1.56
N ASN A 47 5.51 -10.47 0.52
CA ASN A 47 4.87 -10.95 -0.70
C ASN A 47 5.81 -11.77 -1.60
N PHE A 48 7.10 -11.46 -1.59
CA PHE A 48 8.10 -12.06 -2.49
C PHE A 48 9.34 -12.53 -1.70
N PRO A 49 9.21 -13.56 -0.84
CA PRO A 49 10.28 -14.01 0.07
C PRO A 49 11.50 -14.58 -0.66
N ASP A 50 11.31 -15.07 -1.88
CA ASP A 50 12.39 -15.64 -2.70
C ASP A 50 13.08 -14.61 -3.60
N VAL A 51 12.59 -13.36 -3.62
CA VAL A 51 13.15 -12.29 -4.47
C VAL A 51 14.12 -11.44 -3.66
N PRO A 52 15.38 -11.24 -4.10
CA PRO A 52 16.34 -10.42 -3.38
C PRO A 52 15.86 -8.96 -3.18
N PRO A 53 16.17 -8.32 -2.02
CA PRO A 53 15.74 -6.95 -1.74
C PRO A 53 16.13 -5.93 -2.81
N ASP A 54 17.33 -6.04 -3.37
CA ASP A 54 17.82 -5.11 -4.41
C ASP A 54 16.99 -5.23 -5.71
N VAL A 55 16.46 -6.42 -6.00
CA VAL A 55 15.59 -6.65 -7.17
C VAL A 55 14.21 -6.04 -6.93
N LEU A 56 13.65 -6.20 -5.72
CA LEU A 56 12.40 -5.55 -5.34
C LEU A 56 12.51 -4.03 -5.42
N GLN A 57 13.61 -3.46 -4.89
CA GLN A 57 13.87 -2.02 -4.96
C GLN A 57 14.06 -1.53 -6.41
N PHE A 58 14.71 -2.34 -7.26
CA PHE A 58 14.83 -2.03 -8.68
C PHE A 58 13.46 -1.99 -9.37
N ALA A 59 12.62 -2.99 -9.09
CA ALA A 59 11.29 -3.14 -9.70
C ALA A 59 10.31 -2.05 -9.24
N ASP A 60 10.45 -1.54 -8.01
CA ASP A 60 9.64 -0.44 -7.46
C ASP A 60 9.66 0.81 -8.36
N ARG A 61 10.78 1.06 -9.03
CA ARG A 61 10.92 2.17 -9.99
C ARG A 61 10.05 2.03 -11.25
N TYR A 62 9.49 0.85 -11.47
CA TYR A 62 8.62 0.52 -12.61
C TYR A 62 7.20 0.14 -12.15
N GLN A 63 6.79 0.56 -10.95
CA GLN A 63 5.49 0.24 -10.35
C GLN A 63 4.30 0.52 -11.29
N GLU A 64 4.34 1.62 -12.04
CA GLU A 64 3.29 1.96 -13.01
C GLU A 64 3.13 0.92 -14.13
N ALA A 65 4.23 0.30 -14.56
CA ALA A 65 4.23 -0.72 -15.60
C ALA A 65 3.66 -2.07 -15.11
N MET A 66 3.52 -2.25 -13.80
CA MET A 66 2.99 -3.46 -13.17
C MET A 66 1.48 -3.36 -12.84
N ARG A 67 0.82 -2.28 -13.29
CA ARG A 67 -0.64 -2.11 -13.14
C ARG A 67 -1.39 -3.21 -13.88
N TRP A 68 -2.12 -4.02 -13.12
CA TRP A 68 -3.05 -5.01 -13.63
C TRP A 68 -4.46 -4.39 -13.73
N PRO A 69 -5.09 -4.34 -14.91
CA PRO A 69 -6.40 -3.74 -15.07
C PRO A 69 -7.50 -4.65 -14.52
N ILE A 70 -8.44 -4.06 -13.78
CA ILE A 70 -9.62 -4.71 -13.20
C ILE A 70 -10.85 -4.01 -13.78
N HIS A 71 -11.51 -4.67 -14.73
CA HIS A 71 -12.71 -4.15 -15.40
C HIS A 71 -13.98 -4.53 -14.65
N ARG A 72 -13.96 -5.66 -13.95
CA ARG A 72 -15.11 -6.20 -13.22
C ARG A 72 -14.67 -6.84 -11.91
N PRO A 73 -15.59 -7.01 -10.93
CA PRO A 73 -15.27 -7.68 -9.68
C PRO A 73 -14.66 -9.07 -9.87
N GLU A 74 -15.09 -9.81 -10.91
CA GLU A 74 -14.60 -11.15 -11.17
C GLU A 74 -13.12 -11.18 -11.57
N ASP A 75 -12.59 -10.07 -12.12
CA ASP A 75 -11.17 -9.98 -12.49
C ASP A 75 -10.26 -10.02 -11.25
N LEU A 76 -10.76 -9.63 -10.08
CA LEU A 76 -10.03 -9.73 -8.81
C LEU A 76 -9.69 -11.18 -8.46
N LEU A 77 -10.49 -12.16 -8.90
CA LEU A 77 -10.22 -13.59 -8.69
C LEU A 77 -9.10 -14.12 -9.60
N THR A 78 -8.70 -13.35 -10.61
CA THR A 78 -7.59 -13.70 -11.51
C THR A 78 -6.23 -13.20 -11.02
N LEU A 79 -6.22 -12.45 -9.91
CA LEU A 79 -4.99 -11.97 -9.29
C LEU A 79 -4.10 -13.12 -8.82
N PRO A 80 -2.77 -12.92 -8.75
CA PRO A 80 -1.86 -13.94 -8.24
C PRO A 80 -2.21 -14.34 -6.80
N GLU A 81 -2.40 -15.64 -6.58
CA GLU A 81 -2.71 -16.18 -5.27
C GLU A 81 -1.55 -15.94 -4.28
N GLY A 82 -1.87 -15.48 -3.08
CA GLY A 82 -0.91 -15.22 -2.02
C GLY A 82 -0.18 -13.88 -2.12
N ILE A 83 -0.44 -13.06 -3.15
CA ILE A 83 0.20 -11.76 -3.34
C ILE A 83 -0.76 -10.63 -2.97
N THR A 84 -0.30 -9.76 -2.06
CA THR A 84 -1.02 -8.53 -1.73
C THR A 84 -0.64 -7.41 -2.69
N GLY A 85 -1.58 -6.60 -3.13
CA GLY A 85 -1.30 -5.42 -3.94
C GLY A 85 -2.24 -4.27 -3.63
N TRP A 86 -1.84 -3.08 -4.02
CA TRP A 86 -2.64 -1.86 -3.93
C TRP A 86 -3.80 -1.92 -4.92
N LEU A 87 -4.98 -1.48 -4.48
CA LEU A 87 -6.16 -1.35 -5.31
C LEU A 87 -6.59 0.10 -5.36
N LEU A 88 -6.72 0.64 -6.57
CA LEU A 88 -7.09 2.04 -6.79
C LEU A 88 -7.87 2.21 -8.10
N PRO A 89 -8.67 3.28 -8.23
CA PRO A 89 -9.16 3.70 -9.54
C PRO A 89 -7.99 4.00 -10.50
N ALA A 90 -8.13 3.66 -11.78
CA ALA A 90 -7.04 3.74 -12.75
C ALA A 90 -6.52 5.17 -12.96
N ASP A 91 -7.40 6.15 -12.80
CA ASP A 91 -7.09 7.59 -12.88
C ASP A 91 -6.63 8.19 -11.53
N SER A 92 -6.53 7.37 -10.48
CA SER A 92 -5.99 7.79 -9.18
C SER A 92 -4.48 7.58 -9.11
N ASP A 93 -3.80 8.50 -8.43
CA ASP A 93 -2.36 8.44 -8.18
C ASP A 93 -2.01 7.79 -6.84
N ASP A 94 -2.97 7.71 -5.92
CA ASP A 94 -2.74 7.19 -4.56
C ASP A 94 -3.93 6.37 -4.04
N THR A 95 -3.66 5.51 -3.06
CA THR A 95 -4.68 4.70 -2.36
C THR A 95 -4.16 4.20 -1.01
N ASP A 96 -5.04 4.09 -0.02
CA ASP A 96 -4.81 3.41 1.26
C ASP A 96 -5.38 1.97 1.30
N VAL A 97 -5.85 1.49 0.14
CA VAL A 97 -6.52 0.20 0.00
C VAL A 97 -5.61 -0.82 -0.68
N ALA A 98 -5.48 -1.99 -0.08
CA ALA A 98 -4.86 -3.15 -0.68
C ALA A 98 -5.87 -4.31 -0.81
N CYS A 99 -5.59 -5.21 -1.73
CA CYS A 99 -6.29 -6.47 -1.84
C CYS A 99 -5.36 -7.59 -2.30
N GLY A 100 -5.77 -8.82 -2.03
CA GLY A 100 -5.12 -10.03 -2.56
C GLY A 100 -6.08 -11.21 -2.54
N VAL A 101 -5.65 -12.32 -3.14
CA VAL A 101 -6.45 -13.55 -3.25
C VAL A 101 -5.82 -14.66 -2.43
N TRP A 102 -6.62 -15.33 -1.61
CA TRP A 102 -6.22 -16.51 -0.85
C TRP A 102 -7.33 -17.55 -0.89
N ASN A 103 -7.02 -18.80 -1.24
CA ASN A 103 -8.00 -19.90 -1.35
C ASN A 103 -9.18 -19.59 -2.28
N GLY A 104 -8.96 -18.77 -3.32
CA GLY A 104 -10.00 -18.34 -4.26
C GLY A 104 -10.97 -17.30 -3.70
N GLU A 105 -10.69 -16.71 -2.54
CA GLU A 105 -11.44 -15.59 -1.97
C GLU A 105 -10.63 -14.30 -2.06
N VAL A 106 -11.29 -13.18 -2.34
CA VAL A 106 -10.68 -11.85 -2.36
C VAL A 106 -10.72 -11.24 -0.97
N TYR A 107 -9.58 -10.79 -0.48
CA TYR A 107 -9.46 -10.11 0.80
C TYR A 107 -9.11 -8.64 0.55
N ILE A 108 -9.93 -7.74 1.09
CA ILE A 108 -9.67 -6.30 1.08
C ILE A 108 -9.04 -5.91 2.42
N LEU A 109 -7.91 -5.21 2.36
CA LEU A 109 -7.05 -4.89 3.48
C LEU A 109 -6.77 -3.38 3.48
N GLY A 110 -6.83 -2.74 4.65
CA GLY A 110 -6.17 -1.44 4.81
C GLY A 110 -4.68 -1.66 5.06
N VAL A 111 -3.82 -0.76 4.58
CA VAL A 111 -2.37 -0.87 4.79
C VAL A 111 -1.90 0.08 5.88
N GLN A 112 -1.12 -0.47 6.82
CA GLN A 112 -0.41 0.29 7.85
C GLN A 112 1.05 -0.15 7.90
N ASP A 113 1.95 0.79 8.17
CA ASP A 113 3.33 0.49 8.46
C ASP A 113 3.43 -0.23 9.81
N LYS A 114 3.99 -1.44 9.81
CA LYS A 114 4.07 -2.29 11.02
C LYS A 114 4.99 -1.73 12.11
N ARG A 115 5.95 -0.88 11.76
CA ARG A 115 6.92 -0.29 12.69
C ARG A 115 6.35 0.96 13.37
N THR A 116 5.58 1.77 12.64
CA THR A 116 5.04 3.04 13.14
C THR A 116 3.56 2.97 13.50
N GLY A 117 2.83 1.96 13.03
CA GLY A 117 1.38 1.85 13.16
C GLY A 117 0.62 2.91 12.38
N ARG A 118 1.29 3.64 11.47
CA ARG A 118 0.69 4.72 10.69
C ARG A 118 0.01 4.16 9.45
N LYS A 119 -1.07 4.83 9.04
CA LYS A 119 -1.70 4.57 7.74
C LYS A 119 -0.70 4.84 6.63
N GLN A 120 -0.69 3.95 5.67
CA GLN A 120 0.21 4.00 4.53
C GLN A 120 -0.59 3.97 3.25
N THR A 121 -0.12 4.74 2.28
CA THR A 121 -0.69 4.79 0.95
C THR A 121 0.33 4.29 -0.07
N LEU A 122 -0.12 4.07 -1.31
CA LEU A 122 0.72 3.71 -2.45
C LEU A 122 1.95 4.64 -2.60
N LEU A 123 1.79 5.93 -2.31
CA LEU A 123 2.85 6.92 -2.39
C LEU A 123 3.72 7.05 -1.14
N GLY A 124 3.42 6.33 -0.04
CA GLY A 124 4.25 6.27 1.17
C GLY A 124 3.48 6.47 2.48
N GLU A 125 4.19 6.83 3.57
CA GLU A 125 3.53 7.15 4.85
C GLU A 125 2.57 8.33 4.67
N CYS A 126 1.31 8.14 5.06
CA CYS A 126 0.34 9.23 5.09
C CYS A 126 0.71 10.14 6.29
N PHE A 127 1.36 11.26 6.03
CA PHE A 127 1.58 12.27 7.06
C PHE A 127 0.23 12.93 7.36
N ASP A 128 -0.39 12.56 8.49
CA ASP A 128 -1.43 13.39 9.10
C ASP A 128 -0.82 14.76 9.41
N ILE A 129 -1.07 15.76 8.55
CA ILE A 129 -0.74 17.19 8.80
C ILE A 129 -1.69 17.77 9.89
N ALA A 130 -2.25 16.92 10.76
CA ALA A 130 -3.15 17.30 11.84
C ALA A 130 -2.51 17.19 13.24
N THR A 131 -1.20 16.95 13.33
CA THR A 131 -0.46 17.18 14.58
C THR A 131 0.83 17.93 14.27
N GLY A 132 0.67 19.20 13.92
CA GLY A 132 1.74 20.17 14.02
C GLY A 132 2.15 20.29 15.49
N GLN A 133 3.13 19.51 15.89
CA GLN A 133 3.97 19.89 17.02
C GLN A 133 5.40 19.80 16.53
N ALA A 134 5.88 20.95 16.08
CA ALA A 134 7.29 21.19 15.86
C ALA A 134 8.04 20.81 17.14
N ASP A 135 9.11 20.05 16.97
CA ASP A 135 10.19 19.95 17.94
C ASP A 135 10.52 21.36 18.44
N ASP A 136 10.21 21.64 19.71
CA ASP A 136 10.79 22.75 20.43
C ASP A 136 11.96 22.18 21.23
N PRO A 137 13.22 22.49 20.87
CA PRO A 137 14.37 22.03 21.61
C PRO A 137 14.47 22.82 22.91
N GLU A 138 14.02 22.26 24.04
CA GLU A 138 14.27 22.91 25.33
C GLU A 138 15.78 22.81 25.68
N PRO A 139 16.48 23.94 25.84
CA PRO A 139 17.91 23.95 26.13
C PRO A 139 18.18 23.55 27.58
N SER A 140 19.04 22.55 27.79
CA SER A 140 19.64 22.28 29.10
C SER A 140 20.38 23.53 29.61
N ALA A 141 19.89 24.10 30.70
CA ALA A 141 20.65 25.03 31.51
C ALA A 141 21.48 24.27 32.56
N VAL A 142 22.75 24.67 32.64
CA VAL A 142 23.83 24.28 33.55
C VAL A 142 23.43 24.24 35.03
#